data_AF-A0A950A9Y9-F1
#
_entry.id   AF-A0A950A9Y9-F1
#
_cell.length_a   1.000
_cell.length_b   1.000
_cell.length_c   1.000
_cell.angle_alpha   90.00
_cell.angle_beta   90.00
_cell.angle_gamma   90.00
#
_symmetry.space_group_name_H-M   'P 1'
#
loop_
_entity.id
_entity.type
_entity.pdbx_description
1 polymer ?
#
loop_
_entity_poly.entity_id
_entity_poly.type
_entity_poly.pdbx_seq_one_letter_code
_entity_poly.pdbx_strand_id
1 'polypeptide(L)' 'VVSVDGMTADWSKIPHDVLARISTRICNEVRGINRVVYDITSKPPATIEWE' A
#
# COMPACT_ATOMS: atom_id res chain seq x y z
N VAL A 1 4.66 3.60 3.35
CA VAL A 1 4.52 4.90 4.05
C VAL A 1 5.92 5.46 4.26
N VAL A 2 6.11 6.76 4.09
CA VAL A 2 7.32 7.48 4.49
C VAL A 2 6.94 8.41 5.64
N SER A 3 7.58 8.28 6.79
CA SER A 3 7.31 9.13 7.95
C SER A 3 8.63 9.54 8.60
N VAL A 4 8.72 10.82 9.00
CA VAL A 4 9.90 11.39 9.66
C VAL A 4 9.75 11.34 11.19
N ASP A 5 8.51 11.42 11.70
CA ASP A 5 8.23 11.60 13.14
C ASP A 5 6.90 10.98 13.63
N GLY A 6 6.23 10.16 12.81
CA GLY A 6 4.97 9.50 13.17
C GLY A 6 3.74 10.40 13.22
N MET A 7 3.90 11.73 13.09
CA MET A 7 2.79 12.71 13.10
C MET A 7 2.25 12.95 11.69
N THR A 8 3.13 12.99 10.69
CA THR A 8 2.77 13.05 9.27
C THR A 8 3.35 11.87 8.51
N ALA A 9 2.60 11.39 7.53
CA ALA A 9 3.02 10.24 6.75
C ALA A 9 2.47 10.34 5.33
N ASP A 10 3.36 10.30 4.35
CA ASP A 10 2.96 10.22 2.94
C ASP A 10 2.98 8.76 2.47
N TRP A 11 2.09 8.46 1.54
CA TRP A 11 2.18 7.21 0.82
C TRP A 11 3.44 7.19 -0.06
N SER A 12 4.03 6.02 -0.23
CA SER A 12 5.31 5.88 -0.93
C SER A 12 5.05 5.75 -2.43
N LYS A 13 5.71 6.57 -3.27
CA LYS A 13 5.60 6.44 -4.73
C LYS A 13 6.40 5.24 -5.24
N ILE A 14 5.86 4.04 -5.02
CA ILE A 14 6.47 2.78 -5.44
C ILE A 14 6.42 2.70 -6.97
N PRO A 15 7.51 2.31 -7.65
CA PRO A 15 7.50 2.06 -9.09
C PRO A 15 6.38 1.12 -9.53
N HIS A 16 5.73 1.44 -10.66
CA HIS A 16 4.56 0.68 -11.12
C HIS A 16 4.87 -0.78 -11.47
N ASP A 17 6.09 -1.08 -11.92
CA ASP A 17 6.57 -2.44 -12.19
C ASP A 17 6.65 -3.29 -10.91
N VAL A 18 7.08 -2.69 -9.80
CA VAL A 18 7.08 -3.33 -8.48
C VAL A 18 5.66 -3.61 -8.01
N LEU A 19 4.75 -2.64 -8.14
CA LEU A 19 3.32 -2.81 -7.80
C LEU A 19 2.67 -3.92 -8.65
N ALA A 20 2.96 -3.96 -9.95
CA ALA A 20 2.47 -5.01 -10.84
C ALA A 20 2.96 -6.40 -10.40
N ARG A 21 4.27 -6.53 -10.10
CA ARG A 21 4.85 -7.78 -9.61
C ARG A 21 4.20 -8.25 -8.30
N ILE A 22 3.97 -7.33 -7.36
CA ILE A 22 3.31 -7.65 -6.09
C ILE A 22 1.88 -8.17 -6.32
N SER A 23 1.09 -7.43 -7.10
CA SER A 23 -0.31 -7.79 -7.40
C SER A 23 -0.40 -9.17 -8.07
N THR A 24 0.42 -9.43 -9.09
CA THR A 24 0.46 -10.73 -9.79
C THR A 24 0.81 -11.88 -8.84
N ARG A 25 1.80 -11.69 -7.96
CA ARG A 25 2.19 -12.74 -7.00
C ARG A 25 1.07 -13.05 -6.01
N ILE A 26 0.47 -12.02 -5.40
CA ILE A 26 -0.60 -12.23 -4.40
C ILE A 26 -1.77 -12.99 -5.02
N CYS A 27 -2.26 -12.57 -6.19
CA CYS A 27 -3.41 -13.23 -6.84
C CYS A 27 -3.10 -14.67 -7.29
N ASN A 28 -1.85 -15.00 -7.62
CA ASN A 28 -1.47 -16.34 -8.07
C ASN A 28 -1.10 -17.29 -6.93
N GLU A 29 -0.46 -16.77 -5.88
CA GLU A 29 0.11 -17.56 -4.79
C GLU A 29 -0.87 -17.71 -3.60
N VAL A 30 -1.81 -16.77 -3.42
CA VAL A 30 -2.75 -16.77 -2.29
C VAL A 30 -4.16 -17.12 -2.75
N ARG A 31 -4.58 -18.36 -2.46
CA ARG A 31 -5.92 -18.85 -2.81
C ARG A 31 -7.01 -17.98 -2.17
N GLY A 32 -7.98 -17.57 -2.99
CA GLY A 32 -9.14 -16.81 -2.54
C GLY A 32 -8.98 -15.29 -2.58
N ILE A 33 -7.79 -14.78 -2.95
CA ILE A 33 -7.58 -13.36 -3.18
C ILE A 33 -7.71 -13.04 -4.67
N ASN A 34 -8.54 -12.06 -4.99
CA ASN A 34 -8.82 -11.63 -6.37
C ASN A 34 -8.55 -10.14 -6.62
N ARG A 35 -8.17 -9.39 -5.58
CA ARG A 35 -7.96 -7.95 -5.63
C ARG A 35 -6.89 -7.54 -4.64
N VAL A 36 -5.99 -6.70 -5.13
CA VAL A 36 -4.96 -6.04 -4.34
C VAL A 36 -5.12 -4.54 -4.57
N VAL A 37 -5.11 -3.76 -3.48
CA VAL A 37 -5.16 -2.30 -3.52
C VAL A 37 -3.92 -1.74 -2.84
N TYR A 38 -3.45 -0.59 -3.31
CA TYR A 38 -2.39 0.18 -2.66
C TYR A 38 -3.00 1.45 -2.07
N ASP A 39 -2.86 1.64 -0.77
CA ASP A 39 -3.34 2.84 -0.10
C ASP A 39 -2.45 4.03 -0.44
N ILE A 40 -3.07 5.08 -0.98
CA ILE A 40 -2.43 6.30 -1.46
C ILE A 40 -2.90 7.53 -0.67
N THR A 41 -3.40 7.32 0.54
CA THR A 41 -3.91 8.39 1.40
C THR A 41 -2.82 8.82 2.38
N SER A 42 -2.52 10.12 2.44
CA SER A 42 -1.59 10.65 3.43
C SER A 42 -2.24 10.78 4.82
N LYS A 43 -1.42 10.69 5.86
CA LYS A 43 -1.76 11.08 7.23
C LYS A 43 -1.28 12.52 7.47
N PRO A 44 -2.18 13.46 7.80
CA PRO A 44 -3.66 13.41 7.78
C PRO A 44 -4.25 13.57 6.36
N PRO A 45 -5.50 13.13 6.07
CA PRO A 45 -6.57 12.79 7.04
C PRO A 45 -6.62 11.33 7.50
N ALA A 46 -5.84 10.42 6.93
CA ALA A 46 -5.89 9.00 7.27
C ALA A 46 -5.11 8.65 8.55
N THR A 47 -5.40 7.49 9.11
CA THR A 47 -4.55 6.75 10.07
C THR A 47 -3.57 5.85 9.31
N ILE A 48 -2.55 5.32 10.00
CA ILE A 48 -1.60 4.35 9.39
C ILE A 48 -2.28 2.99 9.20
N GLU A 49 -3.04 2.56 10.20
CA GLU A 49 -3.82 1.33 10.17
C GLU A 49 -5.20 1.58 9.56
N TRP A 50 -5.84 0.50 9.11
CA TRP A 50 -7.17 0.51 8.49
C TRP A 50 -8.34 0.48 9.49
N GLU A 51 -8.07 0.51 10.80
CA GLU A 51 -9.05 0.52 11.91
C GLU A 51 -8.65 1.48 13.03
#